data_AF-X5UQT5-F1
#
_entry.id   AF-X5UQT5-F1
#
_cell.length_a   1.000
_cell.length_b   1.000
_cell.length_c   1.000
_cell.angle_alpha   90.00
_cell.angle_beta   90.00
_cell.angle_gamma   90.00
#
_symmetry.space_group_name_H-M   'P 1'
#
loop_
_entity.id
_entity.type
_entity.pdbx_description
1 polymer ?
#
loop_
_entity_poly.entity_id
_entity_poly.type
_entity_poly.pdbx_seq_one_letter_code
_entity_poly.pdbx_strand_id
1 'polypeptide(L)'
;MIGDQGRYLNGAAVFGETVLGSGSQLLGAITVDSCRLEPGGSFRESDPDRRAGLLKGAGAARGFTVPAGHVIVGAGTFSASDLQLQSNFHPKV
;
A
#
# COMPACT_ATOMS: atom_id res chain seq x y z
N MET A 1 7.62 3.66 -11.16
CA MET A 1 8.64 4.31 -10.29
C MET A 1 8.58 3.66 -8.92
N ILE A 2 9.71 3.37 -8.28
CA ILE A 2 9.78 2.83 -6.91
C ILE A 2 10.64 3.78 -6.08
N GLY A 3 10.10 4.32 -5.00
CA GLY A 3 10.77 5.22 -4.07
C GLY A 3 11.54 4.50 -2.96
N ASP A 4 12.13 5.27 -2.05
CA ASP A 4 12.97 4.75 -0.97
C ASP A 4 12.17 4.22 0.22
N GLN A 5 12.81 3.39 1.05
CA GLN A 5 12.24 2.89 2.32
C GLN A 5 10.91 2.13 2.18
N GLY A 6 10.62 1.63 0.98
CA GLY A 6 9.49 0.75 0.74
C GLY A 6 9.65 -0.62 1.38
N ARG A 7 8.54 -1.31 1.60
CA ARG A 7 8.52 -2.67 2.17
C ARG A 7 7.63 -3.57 1.31
N TYR A 8 8.26 -4.46 0.55
CA TYR A 8 7.59 -5.34 -0.40
C TYR A 8 7.92 -6.80 -0.03
N LEU A 9 6.95 -7.49 0.57
CA LEU A 9 7.16 -8.80 1.19
C LEU A 9 6.21 -9.86 0.61
N ASN A 10 6.65 -11.12 0.66
CA ASN A 10 5.84 -12.32 0.36
C ASN A 10 5.34 -12.41 -1.09
N GLY A 11 6.20 -12.07 -2.06
CA GLY A 11 5.95 -12.36 -3.47
C GLY A 11 5.08 -11.34 -4.20
N ALA A 12 5.16 -10.07 -3.83
CA ALA A 12 4.54 -8.99 -4.59
C ALA A 12 5.09 -8.95 -6.03
N ALA A 13 4.20 -8.80 -7.00
CA ALA A 13 4.53 -8.68 -8.42
C ALA A 13 3.97 -7.36 -8.94
N VAL A 14 4.79 -6.59 -9.67
CA VAL A 14 4.48 -5.20 -10.06
C VAL A 14 4.53 -5.08 -11.58
N PHE A 15 3.45 -4.59 -12.17
CA PHE A 15 3.24 -4.48 -13.61
C PHE A 15 2.72 -3.09 -14.00
N GLY A 16 2.72 -2.82 -15.31
CA GLY A 16 2.16 -1.60 -15.89
C GLY A 16 2.80 -0.32 -15.38
N GLU A 17 2.07 0.79 -15.44
CA GLU A 17 2.53 2.11 -15.00
C GLU A 17 2.39 2.28 -13.48
N THR A 18 2.88 1.30 -12.72
CA THR A 18 2.79 1.35 -11.25
C THR A 18 3.77 2.34 -10.64
N VAL A 19 3.28 3.11 -9.66
CA VAL A 19 4.07 4.03 -8.83
C VAL A 19 4.01 3.56 -7.38
N LEU A 20 5.15 3.16 -6.83
CA LEU A 20 5.33 2.86 -5.42
C LEU A 20 6.09 4.02 -4.78
N GLY A 21 5.38 4.97 -4.16
CA GLY A 21 5.99 6.13 -3.51
C GLY A 21 6.92 5.75 -2.36
N SER A 22 7.82 6.65 -1.95
CA SER A 22 8.70 6.40 -0.81
C SER A 22 7.90 6.02 0.44
N GLY A 23 8.36 5.01 1.17
CA GLY A 23 7.71 4.44 2.35
C GLY A 23 6.57 3.45 2.05
N SER A 24 6.14 3.31 0.79
CA SER A 24 4.99 2.48 0.41
C SER A 24 5.21 1.00 0.69
N GLN A 25 4.11 0.27 0.84
CA GLN A 25 4.17 -1.11 1.30
C GLN A 25 3.26 -2.04 0.47
N LEU A 26 3.79 -3.21 0.13
CA LEU A 26 3.05 -4.35 -0.43
C LEU A 26 3.31 -5.54 0.48
N LEU A 27 2.30 -5.93 1.25
CA LEU A 27 2.43 -6.97 2.27
C LEU A 27 1.60 -8.20 1.89
N GLY A 28 2.23 -9.12 1.14
CA GLY A 28 1.62 -10.37 0.71
C GLY A 28 1.77 -10.64 -0.79
N ALA A 29 1.21 -11.77 -1.23
CA ALA A 29 1.22 -12.22 -2.62
C ALA A 29 0.23 -11.40 -3.46
N ILE A 30 0.63 -10.17 -3.79
CA ILE A 30 -0.20 -9.18 -4.47
C ILE A 30 0.37 -8.90 -5.85
N THR A 31 -0.44 -9.13 -6.89
CA THR A 31 -0.20 -8.63 -8.24
C THR A 31 -0.75 -7.22 -8.34
N VAL A 32 0.13 -6.24 -8.47
CA VAL A 32 -0.20 -4.83 -8.63
C VAL A 32 0.03 -4.41 -10.07
N ASP A 33 -0.97 -3.80 -10.70
CA ASP A 33 -0.88 -3.34 -12.08
C ASP A 33 -1.48 -1.93 -12.20
N SER A 34 -0.68 -0.99 -12.71
CA SER A 34 -1.10 0.38 -12.98
C SER A 34 -1.76 1.06 -11.77
N CYS A 35 -1.25 0.78 -10.56
CA CYS A 35 -1.68 1.43 -9.33
C CYS A 35 -0.69 2.47 -8.84
N ARG A 36 -1.14 3.36 -7.96
CA ARG A 36 -0.28 4.33 -7.26
C ARG A 36 -0.40 4.19 -5.76
N LEU A 37 0.69 3.87 -5.07
CA LEU A 37 0.79 4.02 -3.63
C LEU A 37 1.47 5.35 -3.34
N GLU A 38 0.73 6.30 -2.77
CA GLU A 38 1.28 7.63 -2.53
C GLU A 38 2.43 7.60 -1.51
N PRO A 39 3.43 8.48 -1.68
CA PRO A 39 4.56 8.55 -0.75
C PRO A 39 4.13 9.06 0.62
N GLY A 40 4.91 8.71 1.64
CA GLY A 40 4.72 9.16 3.01
C GLY A 40 5.82 8.62 3.92
N GLY A 41 5.56 8.61 5.23
CA GLY A 41 6.44 7.95 6.18
C GLY A 41 6.56 6.45 5.89
N SER A 42 7.74 5.88 6.17
CA SER A 42 7.92 4.42 6.12
C SER A 42 7.07 3.70 7.19
N PHE A 43 7.12 2.37 7.24
CA PHE A 43 6.49 1.60 8.32
C PHE A 43 6.97 1.97 9.74
N ARG A 44 8.08 2.72 9.86
CA ARG A 44 8.64 3.24 11.13
C ARG A 44 8.05 4.59 11.55
N GLU A 45 7.28 5.25 10.69
CA GLU A 45 6.58 6.48 11.04
C GLU A 45 5.60 6.21 12.19
N SER A 46 5.67 7.05 13.22
CA SER A 46 4.93 6.88 14.47
C SER A 46 3.45 7.22 14.30
N ASP A 47 3.12 8.25 13.49
CA ASP A 47 1.72 8.50 13.12
C ASP A 47 1.32 7.60 11.94
N PRO A 48 0.48 6.57 12.16
CA PRO A 48 0.05 5.65 11.10
C PRO A 48 -0.58 6.37 9.90
N ASP A 49 -1.26 7.50 10.12
CA ASP A 49 -1.96 8.22 9.04
C ASP A 49 -1.00 9.13 8.25
N ARG A 50 0.27 9.22 8.65
CA ARG A 50 1.34 9.87 7.89
C ARG A 50 2.19 8.89 7.08
N ARG A 51 1.95 7.57 7.23
CA ARG A 51 2.65 6.54 6.46
C ARG A 51 2.31 6.64 4.98
N ALA A 52 3.15 6.09 4.12
CA ALA A 52 2.81 5.94 2.71
C ALA A 52 1.66 4.96 2.50
N GLY A 53 1.09 4.95 1.28
CA GLY A 53 0.04 4.01 0.89
C GLY A 53 0.48 2.54 1.00
N LEU A 54 -0.46 1.69 1.43
CA LEU A 54 -0.22 0.28 1.76
C LEU A 54 -1.27 -0.64 1.13
N LEU A 55 -0.83 -1.77 0.55
CA LEU A 55 -1.69 -2.91 0.26
C LEU A 55 -1.29 -4.11 1.12
N LYS A 56 -2.29 -4.83 1.64
CA LYS A 56 -2.06 -6.03 2.47
C LYS A 56 -3.01 -7.15 2.06
N GLY A 57 -2.50 -8.38 1.98
CA GLY A 57 -3.28 -9.58 1.67
C GLY A 57 -2.78 -10.31 0.43
N ALA A 58 -3.68 -10.89 -0.36
CA ALA A 58 -3.30 -11.69 -1.52
C ALA A 58 -4.31 -11.53 -2.67
N GLY A 59 -3.85 -11.36 -3.91
CA GLY A 59 -4.73 -11.15 -5.05
C GLY A 59 -4.25 -10.10 -6.04
N ALA A 60 -5.18 -9.48 -6.77
CA ALA A 60 -4.89 -8.51 -7.82
C ALA A 60 -5.43 -7.11 -7.48
N ALA A 61 -4.58 -6.10 -7.65
CA ALA A 61 -4.89 -4.67 -7.50
C ALA A 61 -4.65 -3.97 -8.85
N ARG A 62 -5.64 -3.23 -9.36
CA ARG A 62 -5.57 -2.62 -10.69
C ARG A 62 -6.15 -1.20 -10.75
N GLY A 63 -5.39 -0.28 -11.33
CA GLY A 63 -5.93 1.00 -11.81
C GLY A 63 -6.41 1.98 -10.74
N PHE A 64 -5.89 1.91 -9.51
CA PHE A 64 -6.31 2.80 -8.43
C PHE A 64 -5.14 3.38 -7.62
N THR A 65 -5.46 4.41 -6.84
CA THR A 65 -4.51 5.07 -5.92
C THR A 65 -4.83 4.71 -4.47
N VAL A 66 -3.81 4.41 -3.67
CA VAL A 66 -3.88 4.35 -2.21
C VAL A 66 -3.18 5.58 -1.64
N PRO A 67 -3.92 6.52 -1.03
CA PRO A 67 -3.34 7.72 -0.45
C PRO A 67 -2.39 7.43 0.71
N ALA A 68 -1.58 8.43 1.07
CA ALA A 68 -0.85 8.39 2.33
C ALA A 68 -1.83 8.20 3.51
N GLY A 69 -1.38 7.47 4.52
CA GLY A 69 -2.15 7.13 5.71
C GLY A 69 -3.18 6.04 5.50
N HIS A 70 -3.35 5.54 4.27
CA HIS A 70 -4.39 4.57 3.95
C HIS A 70 -3.82 3.18 3.65
N VAL A 71 -4.68 2.19 3.84
CA VAL A 71 -4.47 0.79 3.53
C VAL A 71 -5.69 0.21 2.85
N ILE A 72 -5.48 -0.71 1.90
CA ILE A 72 -6.50 -1.67 1.48
C ILE A 72 -6.05 -3.06 1.95
N VAL A 73 -6.91 -3.73 2.71
CA VAL A 73 -6.73 -5.13 3.09
C VAL A 73 -7.66 -5.99 2.23
N GLY A 74 -7.10 -6.83 1.37
CA GLY A 74 -7.87 -7.54 0.35
C GLY A 74 -7.49 -9.01 0.17
N ALA A 75 -8.46 -9.81 -0.29
CA ALA A 75 -8.27 -11.19 -0.73
C ALA A 75 -8.99 -11.38 -2.09
N GLY A 76 -8.26 -11.82 -3.11
CA GLY A 76 -8.80 -11.98 -4.47
C GLY A 76 -8.68 -10.69 -5.29
N THR A 77 -9.72 -9.86 -5.34
CA THR A 77 -9.69 -8.58 -6.08
C THR A 77 -9.71 -7.42 -5.10
N PHE A 78 -8.74 -6.52 -5.20
CA PHE A 78 -8.68 -5.31 -4.39
C PHE A 78 -9.55 -4.23 -5.02
N SER A 79 -10.24 -3.44 -4.19
CA SER A 79 -11.06 -2.32 -4.61
C SER A 79 -10.70 -1.04 -3.86
N ALA A 80 -10.76 0.10 -4.55
CA ALA A 80 -10.62 1.41 -3.92
C ALA A 80 -11.75 1.71 -2.90
N SER A 81 -12.89 1.00 -2.98
CA SER A 81 -13.96 1.09 -1.98
C SER A 81 -13.54 0.59 -0.59
N ASP A 82 -12.48 -0.21 -0.52
CA ASP A 82 -12.02 -0.88 0.70
C ASP A 82 -10.90 -0.10 1.40
N LEU A 83 -10.74 1.19 1.05
CA LEU A 83 -9.78 2.08 1.67
C LEU A 83 -10.11 2.31 3.15
N GLN A 84 -9.10 2.14 4.00
CA GLN A 84 -9.19 2.35 5.43
C GLN A 84 -7.98 3.16 5.92
N LEU A 85 -8.17 3.95 6.98
CA LEU A 85 -7.04 4.57 7.67
C LEU A 85 -6.16 3.50 8.30
N GLN A 86 -4.84 3.71 8.27
CA GLN A 86 -3.90 2.82 8.93
C GLN A 86 -4.03 2.85 10.46
N SER A 87 -4.53 3.96 11.02
CA SER A 87 -4.87 4.06 12.44
C SER A 87 -5.95 3.07 12.91
N ASN A 88 -6.77 2.52 12.00
CA ASN A 88 -7.71 1.44 12.32
C ASN A 88 -7.01 0.14 12.75
N PHE A 89 -5.75 -0.06 12.35
CA PHE A 89 -4.94 -1.24 12.67
C PHE A 89 -3.79 -0.93 13.62
N HIS A 90 -3.38 0.33 13.72
CA HIS A 90 -2.29 0.80 14.57
C HIS A 90 -2.74 2.10 15.25
N PRO A 91 -3.44 2.06 16.39
CA PRO A 91 -3.93 3.26 17.05
C PRO A 91 -2.81 4.27 17.35
N LYS A 92 -3.15 5.56 17.28
CA LYS A 92 -2.25 6.64 17.68
C LYS A 92 -2.03 6.54 19.19
N VAL A 93 -0.76 6.55 19.61
CA VAL A 93 -0.35 6.49 21.01
C VAL A 93 -0.08 7.90 21.51
#